data_AF-A0A7S0A105-F1
#
_entry.id   AF-A0A7S0A105-F1
#
_cell.length_a   1.000
_cell.length_b   1.000
_cell.length_c   1.000
_cell.angle_alpha   90.00
_cell.angle_beta   90.00
_cell.angle_gamma   90.00
#
_symmetry.space_group_name_H-M   'P 1'
#
loop_
_entity.id
_entity.type
_entity.pdbx_description
1 polymer ?
#
loop_
_entity_poly.entity_id
_entity_poly.type
_entity_poly.pdbx_seq_one_letter_code
_entity_poly.pdbx_strand_id
1 'polypeptide(L)'
;GWAVDGQPSARWHAGCNKAWGTTWPCKTVGSERALNEQVVVGVAVDLDKREIHVSSNGVWGTGPAFGPDDIPKGTALYPALSLKGRAEFHFGPEFRGAPPEDG
;
A
#
# COMPACT_ATOMS: atom_id res chain seq x y z
N GLY A 1 8.94 -6.94 -5.97
CA GLY A 1 8.34 -5.66 -5.54
C GLY A 1 7.84 -5.78 -4.11
N TRP A 2 7.41 -4.67 -3.54
CA TRP A 2 6.73 -4.59 -2.25
C TRP A 2 5.32 -4.07 -2.53
N ALA A 3 4.31 -4.87 -2.25
CA ALA A 3 2.93 -4.55 -2.62
C ALA A 3 1.96 -4.85 -1.48
N VAL A 4 0.91 -4.06 -1.36
CA VAL A 4 -0.23 -4.33 -0.51
C VAL A 4 -1.44 -4.68 -1.36
N ASP A 5 -2.29 -5.56 -0.85
CA ASP A 5 -3.56 -5.90 -1.46
C ASP A 5 -4.61 -6.02 -0.35
N GLY A 6 -5.58 -5.11 -0.35
CA GLY A 6 -6.65 -5.11 0.64
C GLY A 6 -7.75 -6.13 0.36
N GLN A 7 -7.77 -6.81 -0.79
CA GLN A 7 -8.76 -7.86 -1.04
C GLN A 7 -8.48 -9.15 -0.23
N PRO A 8 -7.26 -9.72 -0.23
CA PRO A 8 -6.85 -10.78 0.68
C PRO A 8 -6.30 -10.26 2.01
N SER A 9 -6.31 -8.93 2.23
CA SER A 9 -5.72 -8.27 3.39
C SER A 9 -4.28 -8.74 3.64
N ALA A 10 -3.45 -8.58 2.61
CA ALA A 10 -2.09 -9.13 2.60
C ALA A 10 -1.06 -8.13 2.06
N ARG A 11 0.16 -8.26 2.55
CA ARG A 11 1.37 -7.64 2.01
C ARG A 11 2.23 -8.70 1.33
N TRP A 12 2.76 -8.36 0.15
CA TRP A 12 3.44 -9.27 -0.76
C TRP A 12 4.88 -8.81 -0.98
N HIS A 13 5.81 -9.73 -0.78
CA HIS A 13 7.22 -9.54 -1.07
C HIS A 13 7.92 -10.89 -1.28
N ALA A 14 8.87 -10.95 -2.21
CA ALA A 14 9.71 -12.14 -2.47
C ALA A 14 8.92 -13.46 -2.67
N GLY A 15 7.76 -13.40 -3.34
CA GLY A 15 6.91 -14.59 -3.58
C GLY A 15 6.10 -15.05 -2.36
N CYS A 16 6.23 -14.38 -1.23
CA CYS A 16 5.51 -14.66 0.01
C CYS A 16 4.44 -13.61 0.26
N ASN A 17 3.39 -13.99 1.00
CA ASN A 17 2.46 -13.05 1.60
C ASN A 17 2.52 -13.12 3.13
N LYS A 18 2.23 -12.00 3.76
CA LYS A 18 1.99 -11.89 5.20
C LYS A 18 0.67 -11.17 5.39
N ALA A 19 -0.03 -11.46 6.48
CA ALA A 19 -1.23 -10.74 6.85
C ALA A 19 -0.94 -9.22 6.92
N TRP A 20 -1.89 -8.44 6.43
CA TRP A 20 -1.94 -6.99 6.52
C TRP A 20 -3.25 -6.61 7.19
N GLY A 21 -3.19 -5.70 8.16
CA GLY A 21 -4.33 -5.38 9.04
C GLY A 21 -5.49 -4.63 8.37
N THR A 22 -5.41 -4.39 7.07
CA THR A 22 -6.38 -3.57 6.32
C THR A 22 -7.09 -4.42 5.27
N THR A 23 -8.42 -4.35 5.29
CA THR A 23 -9.29 -4.98 4.30
C THR A 23 -9.98 -3.90 3.49
N TRP A 24 -10.00 -4.05 2.18
CA TRP A 24 -10.73 -3.15 1.28
C TRP A 24 -12.14 -3.66 1.03
N PRO A 25 -13.08 -2.72 0.84
CA PRO A 25 -14.48 -3.04 0.61
C PRO A 25 -14.62 -3.64 -0.80
N CYS A 26 -14.95 -4.93 -0.83
CA CYS A 26 -15.02 -5.73 -2.05
C CYS A 26 -16.39 -6.38 -2.17
N LYS A 27 -16.86 -6.56 -3.40
CA LYS A 27 -18.05 -7.36 -3.74
C LYS A 27 -17.68 -8.44 -4.75
N THR A 28 -18.44 -9.53 -4.76
CA THR A 28 -18.31 -10.56 -5.79
C THR A 28 -19.03 -10.11 -7.06
N VAL A 29 -18.33 -10.15 -8.20
CA VAL A 29 -18.86 -9.89 -9.54
C VAL A 29 -18.52 -11.10 -10.40
N GLY A 30 -19.52 -11.94 -10.69
CA GLY A 30 -19.29 -13.24 -11.32
C GLY A 30 -18.47 -14.16 -10.42
N SER A 31 -17.34 -14.65 -10.93
CA SER A 31 -16.38 -15.50 -10.18
C SER A 31 -15.26 -14.71 -9.49
N GLU A 32 -15.28 -13.38 -9.55
CA GLU A 32 -14.18 -12.53 -9.09
C GLU A 32 -14.62 -11.64 -7.93
N ARG A 33 -13.68 -11.27 -7.05
CA ARG A 33 -13.87 -10.13 -6.15
C ARG A 33 -13.35 -8.87 -6.82
N ALA A 34 -14.12 -7.81 -6.71
CA ALA A 34 -13.76 -6.48 -7.18
C ALA A 34 -14.03 -5.45 -6.08
N LEU A 35 -13.26 -4.37 -6.06
CA LEU A 35 -13.55 -3.21 -5.20
C LEU A 35 -14.97 -2.71 -5.47
N ASN A 36 -15.74 -2.45 -4.42
CA ASN A 36 -17.12 -1.96 -4.54
C ASN A 36 -17.25 -0.43 -4.41
N GLU A 37 -16.19 0.25 -3.94
CA GLU A 37 -16.06 1.69 -3.85
C GLU A 37 -14.60 2.13 -4.11
N GLN A 38 -14.39 3.44 -4.27
CA GLN A 38 -13.07 4.01 -4.43
C GLN A 38 -12.28 3.92 -3.12
N VAL A 39 -11.03 3.46 -3.21
CA VAL A 39 -10.08 3.47 -2.10
C VAL A 39 -8.92 4.38 -2.46
N VAL A 40 -8.59 5.31 -1.58
CA VAL A 40 -7.38 6.14 -1.66
C VAL A 40 -6.28 5.45 -0.88
N VAL A 41 -5.23 5.00 -1.57
CA VAL A 41 -4.07 4.35 -0.93
C VAL A 41 -2.95 5.37 -0.84
N GLY A 42 -2.56 5.74 0.39
CA GLY A 42 -1.38 6.55 0.63
C GLY A 42 -0.15 5.64 0.77
N VAL A 43 0.95 6.03 0.15
CA VAL A 43 2.24 5.33 0.27
C VAL A 43 3.29 6.37 0.63
N ALA A 44 3.95 6.17 1.77
CA ALA A 44 5.10 6.97 2.19
C ALA A 44 6.32 6.06 2.28
N VAL A 45 7.47 6.57 1.85
CA VAL A 45 8.72 5.82 1.79
C VAL A 45 9.78 6.62 2.53
N ASP A 46 10.35 6.03 3.58
CA ASP A 46 11.52 6.54 4.27
C ASP A 46 12.73 5.71 3.81
N LEU A 47 13.58 6.30 2.97
CA LEU A 47 14.75 5.61 2.42
C LEU A 47 15.90 5.48 3.43
N ASP A 48 15.94 6.35 4.44
CA ASP A 48 16.98 6.34 5.47
C ASP A 48 16.70 5.23 6.49
N LYS A 49 15.45 5.15 6.97
CA LYS A 49 14.97 4.05 7.83
C LYS A 49 14.72 2.77 7.04
N ARG A 50 14.58 2.84 5.70
CA ARG A 50 14.23 1.73 4.80
C ARG A 50 12.88 1.15 5.17
N GLU A 51 11.89 2.02 5.20
CA GLU A 51 10.52 1.70 5.58
C GLU A 51 9.53 2.14 4.50
N ILE A 52 8.50 1.32 4.29
CA ILE A 52 7.34 1.69 3.49
C ILE A 52 6.13 1.70 4.42
N HIS A 53 5.50 2.86 4.53
CA HIS A 53 4.27 3.09 5.26
C HIS A 53 3.10 3.18 4.29
N VAL A 54 1.96 2.64 4.70
CA VAL A 54 0.77 2.58 3.86
C VAL A 54 -0.45 3.02 4.64
N SER A 55 -1.32 3.81 4.00
CA SER A 55 -2.65 4.13 4.49
C SER A 55 -3.75 3.66 3.56
N SER A 56 -4.96 3.57 4.10
CA SER A 56 -6.18 3.41 3.30
C SER A 56 -7.19 4.44 3.75
N ASN A 57 -7.67 5.25 2.79
CA ASN A 57 -8.59 6.36 3.02
C ASN A 57 -8.12 7.32 4.12
N GLY A 58 -6.81 7.62 4.14
CA GLY A 58 -6.18 8.52 5.11
C GLY A 58 -5.87 7.88 6.48
N VAL A 59 -6.26 6.62 6.72
CA VAL A 59 -5.95 5.90 7.95
C VAL A 59 -4.62 5.16 7.79
N TRP A 60 -3.61 5.61 8.53
CA TRP A 60 -2.27 5.01 8.53
C TRP A 60 -2.18 3.85 9.52
N GLY A 61 -1.41 2.82 9.16
CA GLY A 61 -1.08 1.74 10.09
C GLY A 61 -0.22 2.25 11.26
N THR A 62 -0.18 1.50 12.36
CA THR A 62 0.63 1.84 13.55
C THR A 62 2.13 1.64 13.34
N GLY A 63 2.56 1.16 12.17
CA GLY A 63 3.95 0.91 11.84
C GLY A 63 4.14 0.59 10.35
N PRO A 64 5.39 0.36 9.92
CA PRO A 64 5.69 0.16 8.51
C PRO A 64 5.09 -1.14 7.97
N ALA A 65 4.55 -1.07 6.76
CA ALA A 65 4.11 -2.24 6.01
C ALA A 65 5.31 -3.10 5.57
N PHE A 66 6.46 -2.48 5.33
CA PHE A 66 7.73 -3.15 5.02
C PHE A 66 8.87 -2.44 5.75
N GLY A 67 9.77 -3.21 6.34
CA GLY A 67 10.83 -2.68 7.18
C GLY A 67 12.24 -2.92 6.62
N PRO A 68 13.27 -2.64 7.43
CA PRO A 68 14.68 -2.74 7.02
C PRO A 68 15.13 -4.14 6.61
N ASP A 69 14.43 -5.18 7.08
CA ASP A 69 14.67 -6.58 6.72
C ASP A 69 14.08 -6.94 5.35
N ASP A 70 13.03 -6.23 4.93
CA ASP A 70 12.39 -6.40 3.62
C ASP A 70 13.09 -5.58 2.54
N ILE A 71 13.79 -4.48 2.90
CA ILE A 71 14.36 -3.50 1.97
C ILE A 71 15.88 -3.39 2.17
N PRO A 72 16.69 -4.07 1.33
CA PRO A 72 18.15 -3.99 1.40
C PRO A 72 18.70 -2.58 1.19
N LYS A 73 19.87 -2.27 1.79
CA LYS A 73 20.58 -1.01 1.53
C LYS A 73 20.94 -0.88 0.04
N GLY A 74 20.82 0.33 -0.50
CA GLY A 74 21.08 0.61 -1.92
C GLY A 74 19.92 0.26 -2.86
N THR A 75 18.78 -0.17 -2.32
CA THR A 75 17.58 -0.43 -3.13
C THR A 75 17.00 0.87 -3.67
N ALA A 76 16.78 0.92 -4.99
CA ALA A 76 15.94 1.94 -5.61
C ALA A 76 14.48 1.48 -5.60
N LEU A 77 13.57 2.36 -5.20
CA LEU A 77 12.13 2.11 -5.17
C LEU A 77 11.42 2.95 -6.21
N TYR A 78 10.48 2.35 -6.92
CA TYR A 78 9.65 3.00 -7.93
C TYR A 78 8.18 2.71 -7.63
N PRO A 79 7.29 3.71 -7.76
CA PRO A 79 5.86 3.49 -7.59
C PRO A 79 5.34 2.52 -8.67
N ALA A 80 4.52 1.55 -8.26
CA ALA A 80 3.93 0.57 -9.16
C ALA A 80 2.48 0.27 -8.75
N LEU A 81 1.62 0.09 -9.75
CA LEU A 81 0.23 -0.34 -9.59
C LEU A 81 0.01 -1.58 -10.45
N SER A 82 -0.59 -2.60 -9.87
CA SER A 82 -1.06 -3.79 -10.58
C SER A 82 -2.53 -3.97 -10.23
N LEU A 83 -3.40 -3.84 -11.22
CA LEU A 83 -4.83 -3.88 -10.97
C LEU A 83 -5.59 -4.52 -12.12
N LYS A 84 -6.76 -5.05 -11.77
CA LYS A 84 -7.83 -5.35 -12.69
C LYS A 84 -8.94 -4.31 -12.48
N GLY A 85 -8.97 -3.27 -13.32
CA GLY A 85 -9.90 -2.16 -13.18
C GLY A 85 -9.30 -0.82 -13.62
N ARG A 86 -9.62 0.25 -12.90
CA ARG A 86 -9.05 1.59 -13.10
C ARG A 86 -8.37 2.06 -11.82
N ALA A 87 -7.20 2.66 -11.97
CA ALA A 87 -6.49 3.37 -10.91
C ALA A 87 -5.66 4.47 -11.56
N GLU A 88 -5.22 5.40 -10.73
CA GLU A 88 -4.39 6.52 -11.12
C GLU A 88 -3.38 6.81 -10.02
N PHE A 89 -2.22 7.32 -10.42
CA PHE A 89 -1.25 7.86 -9.49
C PHE A 89 -1.48 9.35 -9.34
N HIS A 90 -1.53 9.78 -8.08
CA HIS A 90 -1.47 11.19 -7.72
C HIS A 90 -0.12 11.42 -7.08
N PHE A 91 0.76 12.10 -7.79
CA PHE A 91 1.97 12.67 -7.22
C PHE A 91 1.65 14.12 -6.84
N GLY A 92 2.27 14.61 -5.78
CA GLY A 92 1.92 15.88 -5.14
C GLY A 92 2.04 17.12 -6.03
N PRO A 93 1.88 18.32 -5.45
CA PRO A 93 2.19 18.62 -4.06
C PRO A 93 1.01 18.49 -3.06
N GLU A 94 -0.24 18.41 -3.53
CA GLU A 94 -1.41 18.44 -2.65
C GLU A 94 -1.96 17.02 -2.37
N PHE A 95 -1.70 16.50 -1.17
CA PHE A 95 -2.23 15.20 -0.74
C PHE A 95 -3.35 15.38 0.28
N ARG A 96 -4.55 14.85 0.00
CA ARG A 96 -5.71 14.91 0.92
C ARG A 96 -5.59 13.99 2.15
N GLY A 97 -4.60 13.10 2.19
CA GLY A 97 -4.42 12.09 3.23
C GLY A 97 -2.95 11.81 3.51
N ALA A 98 -2.14 12.86 3.59
CA ALA A 98 -0.72 12.78 3.95
C ALA A 98 -0.51 12.02 5.27
N PRO A 99 0.67 11.40 5.48
CA PRO A 99 1.03 10.84 6.78
C PRO A 99 0.94 11.90 7.88
N PRO A 100 0.54 11.53 9.12
CA PRO A 100 0.57 12.45 10.25
C PRO A 100 1.98 13.03 10.43
N GLU A 101 2.07 14.28 10.90
CA GLU A 101 3.34 15.04 10.99
C GLU A 101 4.31 14.52 12.07
N ASP A 102 3.96 13.44 12.78
CA ASP A 102 4.76 12.91 13.87
C ASP A 102 5.88 11.99 13.34
N GLY A 103 7.06 12.58 13.13
CA GLY A 103 8.34 11.92 12.89
C GLY A 103 9.13 11.64 14.16
#